data_AF-A0A174KYH1-F1
#
_entry.id   AF-A0A174KYH1-F1
#
_cell.length_a   1.000
_cell.length_b   1.000
_cell.length_c   1.000
_cell.angle_alpha   90.00
_cell.angle_beta   90.00
_cell.angle_gamma   90.00
#
_symmetry.space_group_name_H-M   'P 1'
#
loop_
_entity.id
_entity.type
_entity.pdbx_description
1 polymer ?
#
loop_
_entity_poly.entity_id
_entity_poly.type
_entity_poly.pdbx_seq_one_letter_code
_entity_poly.pdbx_strand_id
1 'polypeptide(L)'
;MPIAPGFAFVDNQGDQKTAIICIEGQKFGGAPVSLNLKLDVIDSPNSGGISVDAVRCCMLAKDRGMAGAIEEPSSYFMKHPPVQHPDDQCRAMLEDFIAGK
;
A
#
# COMPACT_ATOMS: atom_id res chain seq x y z
N MET A 1 3.73 -6.41 21.30
CA MET A 1 4.97 -7.02 20.77
C MET A 1 5.41 -6.14 19.61
N PRO A 2 6.63 -5.57 19.60
CA PRO A 2 7.08 -4.84 18.42
C PRO A 2 7.17 -5.83 17.26
N ILE A 3 6.41 -5.57 16.19
CA ILE A 3 6.62 -6.24 14.91
C ILE A 3 7.99 -5.75 14.45
N ALA A 4 9.01 -6.61 14.49
CA ALA A 4 10.32 -6.30 13.95
C ALA A 4 10.29 -6.69 12.45
N PRO A 5 10.24 -5.74 11.51
CA PRO A 5 10.39 -6.07 10.11
C PRO A 5 11.86 -6.40 9.84
N GLY A 6 12.19 -7.69 9.87
CA GLY A 6 13.43 -8.19 9.30
C GLY A 6 13.26 -8.33 7.79
N PHE A 7 14.22 -7.84 7.01
CA PHE A 7 14.36 -8.18 5.60
C PHE A 7 15.67 -8.93 5.39
N ALA A 8 15.65 -9.95 4.55
CA ALA A 8 16.82 -10.71 4.16
C ALA A 8 16.79 -10.94 2.66
N PHE A 9 17.97 -10.90 2.04
CA PHE A 9 18.14 -11.30 0.65
C PHE A 9 18.37 -12.82 0.58
N VAL A 10 17.75 -13.46 -0.42
CA VAL A 10 17.91 -14.88 -0.69
C VAL A 10 18.15 -15.06 -2.19
N ASP A 11 19.35 -15.48 -2.55
CA ASP A 11 19.88 -15.45 -3.93
C ASP A 11 18.98 -16.12 -4.98
N ASN A 12 18.25 -17.18 -4.62
CA ASN A 12 17.45 -17.97 -5.55
C ASN A 12 15.95 -17.60 -5.59
N GLN A 13 15.53 -16.50 -4.95
CA GLN A 13 14.13 -16.05 -4.96
C GLN A 13 13.74 -15.22 -6.18
N GLY A 14 14.71 -14.62 -6.90
CA GLY A 14 14.40 -13.74 -8.04
C GLY A 14 13.47 -12.60 -7.65
N ASP A 15 12.38 -12.40 -8.40
CA ASP A 15 11.34 -11.38 -8.13
C ASP A 15 10.26 -11.86 -7.13
N GLN A 16 10.36 -13.11 -6.64
CA GLN A 16 9.46 -13.57 -5.60
C GLN A 16 9.84 -12.95 -4.25
N LYS A 17 8.85 -12.40 -3.56
CA LYS A 17 8.95 -11.97 -2.16
C LYS A 17 8.15 -12.90 -1.28
N THR A 18 8.80 -13.43 -0.25
CA THR A 18 8.16 -14.18 0.83
C THR A 18 8.06 -13.32 2.08
N ALA A 19 6.87 -13.16 2.64
CA ALA A 19 6.64 -12.56 3.94
C ALA A 19 6.17 -13.63 4.94
N ILE A 20 6.85 -13.71 6.09
CA ILE A 20 6.42 -14.53 7.23
C ILE A 20 5.90 -13.56 8.29
N ILE A 21 4.65 -13.74 8.69
CA ILE A 21 3.95 -12.83 9.59
C ILE A 21 3.46 -13.62 10.81
N CYS A 22 3.96 -13.25 11.99
CA CYS A 22 3.57 -13.85 13.26
C CYS A 22 2.83 -12.80 14.09
N ILE A 23 1.62 -13.13 14.55
CA ILE A 23 0.78 -12.26 15.37
C ILE A 23 0.40 -13.01 16.64
N GLU A 24 0.79 -12.44 17.78
CA GLU A 24 0.43 -12.93 19.11
C GLU A 24 -0.54 -11.93 19.75
N GLY A 25 -1.62 -12.44 20.34
CA GLY A 25 -2.66 -11.62 20.94
C GLY A 25 -3.46 -12.36 22.01
N GLN A 26 -4.55 -11.73 22.46
CA GLN A 26 -5.44 -12.29 23.48
C GLN A 26 -6.91 -12.04 23.08
N LYS A 27 -7.77 -13.01 23.36
CA LYS A 27 -9.23 -12.94 23.26
C LYS A 27 -9.84 -12.50 24.60
N PHE A 28 -11.17 -12.48 24.65
CA PHE A 28 -11.94 -12.30 25.88
C PHE A 28 -11.42 -13.22 27.01
N GLY A 29 -11.31 -12.68 28.22
CA GLY A 29 -10.80 -13.40 29.39
C GLY A 29 -9.29 -13.67 29.36
N GLY A 30 -8.53 -13.01 28.48
CA GLY A 30 -7.07 -13.18 28.38
C GLY A 30 -6.64 -14.48 27.71
N ALA A 31 -7.57 -15.21 27.08
CA ALA A 31 -7.25 -16.44 26.37
C ALA A 31 -6.28 -16.15 25.20
N PRO A 32 -5.07 -16.76 25.18
CA PRO A 32 -4.06 -16.42 24.19
C PRO A 32 -4.47 -16.86 22.79
N VAL A 33 -4.06 -16.10 21.78
CA VAL A 33 -4.18 -16.43 20.36
C VAL A 33 -2.87 -16.17 19.63
N SER A 34 -2.54 -17.08 18.73
CA SER A 34 -1.38 -16.98 17.84
C SER A 34 -1.83 -17.19 16.40
N LEU A 35 -1.26 -16.43 15.47
CA LEU A 35 -1.47 -16.53 14.04
C LEU A 35 -0.12 -16.50 13.34
N ASN A 36 0.11 -17.50 12.48
CA ASN A 36 1.31 -17.58 11.64
C ASN A 36 0.87 -17.62 10.17
N LEU A 37 1.32 -16.66 9.38
CA LEU A 37 1.03 -16.57 7.96
C LEU A 37 2.32 -16.58 7.14
N LYS A 38 2.26 -17.19 5.96
CA LYS A 38 3.26 -17.07 4.90
C LYS A 38 2.58 -16.54 3.66
N LEU A 39 3.14 -15.47 3.09
CA LEU A 39 2.66 -14.85 1.86
C LEU A 39 3.80 -14.88 0.83
N ASP A 40 3.60 -15.63 -0.26
CA ASP A 40 4.49 -15.65 -1.41
C ASP A 40 3.85 -14.85 -2.54
N VAL A 41 4.57 -13.86 -3.07
CA VAL A 41 4.10 -12.99 -4.15
C VAL A 41 5.23 -12.71 -5.15
N ILE A 42 4.87 -12.27 -6.35
CA ILE A 42 5.82 -11.67 -7.29
C ILE A 42 5.80 -10.16 -7.08
N ASP A 43 6.92 -9.57 -6.65
CA ASP A 43 6.93 -8.22 -6.07
C ASP A 43 6.75 -7.11 -7.11
N SER A 44 7.43 -7.22 -8.25
CA SER A 44 7.37 -6.17 -9.27
C SER A 44 5.95 -5.97 -9.85
N PRO A 45 5.20 -7.02 -10.25
CA PRO A 45 3.83 -6.89 -10.73
C PRO A 45 2.85 -6.36 -9.68
N ASN A 46 3.06 -6.64 -8.39
CA ASN A 46 2.18 -6.14 -7.32
C ASN A 46 2.08 -4.61 -7.29
N SER A 47 3.14 -3.92 -7.71
CA SER A 47 3.16 -2.45 -7.79
C SER A 47 2.95 -1.92 -9.21
N GLY A 48 2.94 -2.80 -10.22
CA GLY A 48 2.79 -2.43 -11.62
C GLY A 48 1.44 -1.77 -11.90
N GLY A 49 0.35 -2.36 -11.41
CA GLY A 49 -1.00 -1.78 -11.56
C GLY A 49 -1.13 -0.41 -10.91
N ILE A 50 -0.62 -0.28 -9.68
CA ILE A 50 -0.58 0.99 -8.94
C ILE A 50 0.19 2.06 -9.72
N SER A 51 1.34 1.69 -10.31
CA SER A 51 2.16 2.63 -11.09
C SER A 51 1.45 3.11 -12.35
N VAL A 52 0.73 2.24 -13.05
CA VAL A 52 -0.05 2.60 -14.25
C VAL A 52 -1.11 3.64 -13.91
N ASP A 53 -1.88 3.42 -12.85
CA ASP A 53 -2.95 4.34 -12.46
C ASP A 53 -2.41 5.67 -11.90
N ALA A 54 -1.31 5.63 -11.14
CA ALA A 54 -0.64 6.84 -10.67
C ALA A 54 -0.17 7.72 -11.83
N VAL A 55 0.46 7.15 -12.87
CA VAL A 55 0.91 7.89 -14.06
C VAL A 55 -0.27 8.52 -14.81
N ARG A 56 -1.41 7.82 -14.91
CA ARG A 56 -2.64 8.36 -15.53
C ARG A 56 -3.17 9.55 -14.74
N CYS A 57 -3.15 9.48 -13.41
CA CYS A 57 -3.54 10.60 -12.55
C CYS A 57 -2.58 11.80 -12.69
N CYS A 58 -1.27 11.56 -12.85
CA CYS A 58 -0.31 12.62 -13.17
C CYS A 58 -0.64 13.32 -14.49
N MET A 59 -1.09 12.59 -15.52
CA MET A 59 -1.54 13.20 -16.77
C MET A 59 -2.79 14.06 -16.55
N LEU A 60 -3.80 13.54 -15.83
CA LEU A 60 -5.01 14.33 -15.50
C LEU A 60 -4.67 15.62 -14.73
N ALA A 61 -3.78 15.53 -13.74
CA ALA A 61 -3.32 16.70 -12.99
C ALA A 61 -2.63 17.73 -13.90
N LYS A 62 -1.76 17.26 -14.81
CA LYS A 62 -1.09 18.10 -15.79
C LYS A 62 -2.08 18.78 -16.73
N ASP A 63 -3.06 18.05 -17.24
CA ASP A 63 -4.10 18.59 -18.15
C ASP A 63 -4.97 19.65 -17.43
N ARG A 64 -5.11 19.55 -16.11
CA ARG A 64 -5.78 20.53 -15.25
C ARG A 64 -4.88 21.66 -14.76
N GLY A 65 -3.62 21.72 -15.21
CA GLY A 65 -2.66 22.76 -14.81
C GLY A 65 -2.20 22.67 -13.35
N MET A 66 -2.34 21.52 -12.71
CA MET A 66 -1.89 21.29 -11.34
C MET A 66 -0.39 20.95 -11.30
N ALA A 67 0.26 21.26 -10.18
CA ALA A 67 1.68 20.99 -9.94
C ALA A 67 1.92 20.62 -8.48
N GLY A 68 3.08 20.01 -8.21
CA GLY A 68 3.42 19.50 -6.88
C GLY A 68 2.82 18.13 -6.61
N ALA A 69 2.78 17.74 -5.34
CA ALA A 69 2.14 16.50 -4.94
C ALA A 69 0.61 16.66 -5.01
N ILE A 70 -0.05 15.78 -5.76
CA ILE A 70 -1.50 15.76 -5.88
C ILE A 70 -2.02 14.90 -4.74
N GLU A 71 -2.71 15.50 -3.77
CA GLU A 71 -3.02 14.87 -2.49
C GLU A 71 -3.86 13.60 -2.69
N GLU A 72 -4.92 13.67 -3.48
CA GLU A 72 -5.92 12.61 -3.63
C GLU A 72 -5.33 11.33 -4.27
N PRO A 73 -4.57 11.39 -5.38
CA PRO A 73 -3.87 10.22 -5.89
C PRO A 73 -2.71 9.78 -5.00
N SER A 74 -2.00 10.73 -4.37
CA SER A 74 -0.86 10.38 -3.51
C SER A 74 -1.30 9.58 -2.29
N SER A 75 -2.39 9.98 -1.64
CA SER A 75 -2.94 9.31 -0.47
C SER A 75 -3.43 7.90 -0.77
N TYR A 76 -3.84 7.62 -2.00
CA TYR A 76 -4.28 6.28 -2.39
C TYR A 76 -3.16 5.36 -2.90
N PHE A 77 -2.17 5.89 -3.63
CA PHE A 77 -1.15 5.07 -4.29
C PHE A 77 0.16 4.93 -3.51
N MET A 78 0.45 5.83 -2.56
CA MET A 78 1.74 5.89 -1.88
C MET A 78 1.64 5.46 -0.41
N LYS A 79 2.66 4.77 0.10
CA LYS A 79 2.73 4.37 1.52
C LYS A 79 2.97 5.55 2.48
N HIS A 80 3.60 6.61 1.97
CA HIS A 80 3.95 7.81 2.73
C HIS A 80 3.52 9.07 1.95
N PRO A 81 2.21 9.32 1.83
CA PRO A 81 1.70 10.53 1.21
C PRO A 81 2.01 11.78 2.07
N PRO A 82 1.94 12.99 1.49
CA PRO A 82 2.08 14.24 2.25
C PRO A 82 1.04 14.38 3.38
N VAL A 83 -0.18 13.89 3.14
CA VAL A 83 -1.28 13.84 4.10
C VAL A 83 -1.81 12.41 4.16
N GLN A 84 -1.88 11.85 5.37
CA GLN A 84 -2.36 10.49 5.62
C GLN A 84 -3.87 10.51 5.85
N HIS A 85 -4.60 9.67 5.12
CA HIS A 85 -6.04 9.46 5.29
C HIS A 85 -6.32 7.95 5.42
N PRO A 86 -7.47 7.55 6.00
CA PRO A 86 -7.93 6.17 5.93
C PRO A 86 -8.12 5.68 4.48
N ASP A 87 -7.76 4.41 4.19
CA ASP A 87 -7.75 3.86 2.82
C ASP A 87 -9.09 3.99 2.07
N ASP A 88 -10.22 3.88 2.79
CA ASP A 88 -11.56 4.04 2.24
C ASP A 88 -11.84 5.49 1.80
N GLN A 89 -11.34 6.46 2.57
CA GLN A 89 -11.39 7.88 2.21
C GLN A 89 -10.46 8.19 1.04
N CYS A 90 -9.23 7.66 1.05
CA CYS A 90 -8.30 7.80 -0.05
C CYS A 90 -8.91 7.33 -1.38
N ARG A 91 -9.64 6.20 -1.36
CA ARG A 91 -10.34 5.71 -2.54
C ARG A 91 -11.39 6.71 -3.03
N ALA A 92 -12.25 7.20 -2.14
CA ALA A 92 -13.31 8.14 -2.52
C ALA A 92 -12.73 9.45 -3.11
N MET A 93 -11.69 10.00 -2.47
CA MET A 93 -10.98 11.19 -2.95
C MET A 93 -10.38 10.97 -4.34
N LEU A 94 -9.77 9.80 -4.59
CA LEU A 94 -9.25 9.46 -5.90
C LEU A 94 -10.36 9.38 -6.97
N GLU A 95 -11.50 8.75 -6.68
CA GLU A 95 -12.61 8.64 -7.62
C GLU A 95 -13.19 10.04 -7.95
N ASP A 96 -13.32 10.92 -6.96
CA ASP A 96 -13.76 12.30 -7.18
C ASP A 96 -12.73 13.11 -7.98
N PHE A 97 -11.44 12.93 -7.71
CA PHE A 97 -10.36 13.49 -8.53
C PHE A 97 -10.46 13.01 -9.98
N ILE A 98 -10.65 11.71 -10.23
CA ILE A 98 -10.78 11.18 -11.60
C ILE A 98 -12.03 11.75 -12.29
N ALA A 99 -13.15 11.86 -11.57
CA ALA A 99 -14.40 12.43 -12.07
C ALA A 99 -14.34 13.96 -12.32
N GLY A 100 -13.34 14.65 -11.78
CA GLY A 100 -13.17 16.11 -11.93
C GLY A 100 -14.17 16.92 -11.10
N LYS A 101 -14.52 16.40 -9.91
CA LYS A 101 -15.35 17.10 -8.93
C LYS A 101 -14.50 18.01 -8.03
#